data_AF-A0A7Y3TDE1-F1
#
_entry.id   AF-A0A7Y3TDE1-F1
#
_cell.length_a   1.000
_cell.length_b   1.000
_cell.length_c   1.000
_cell.angle_alpha   90.00
_cell.angle_beta   90.00
_cell.angle_gamma   90.00
#
_symmetry.space_group_name_H-M   'P 1'
#
loop_
_entity.id
_entity.type
_entity.pdbx_description
1 polymer ?
#
loop_
_entity_poly.entity_id
_entity_poly.type
_entity_poly.pdbx_seq_one_letter_code
_entity_poly.pdbx_strand_id
1 'polypeptide(L)'
;MKYFLFLITIAFCSCSPKIRTSVSEKHEKLDSKSNVIVFNTKAELPANFTTIGTVKIGDTGFTTNCDFNTVLEAAKTEARKNGANAFLITEHLYPSMFGSSCHRISADLLRIESTTDYSKPVINKDSIHSKDRLKLVANEATNYKSSKSSGFLLLANVAQSFRVASSPDGLNSEQKKYMKNLKSGLSYDISAYYLKDDRTGFGLKYNVYKSSGTIRNQQITLDDGINYRGDFSDDITISFIGPSFILTEGKNARVGEANLELAIGYMSYRNNSTIIGSPLKITGSNLGMIAGMGYHFRITPHFLLGAQANFVGGVLRKLKYEYPNGITETIKLEDEEVENLWRIDLAVGAKFRF
;
A
#
# COMPACT_ATOMS: atom_id res chain seq x y z
N MET A 1 -28.53 21.31 17.53
CA MET A 1 -27.56 20.40 18.18
C MET A 1 -28.27 19.14 18.70
N LYS A 2 -28.47 18.10 17.87
CA LYS A 2 -29.07 16.84 18.33
C LYS A 2 -28.71 15.60 17.49
N TYR A 3 -27.69 15.68 16.63
CA TYR A 3 -27.26 14.59 15.74
C TYR A 3 -25.75 14.27 15.87
N PHE A 4 -25.20 14.36 17.09
CA PHE A 4 -23.78 14.03 17.34
C PHE A 4 -23.58 12.78 18.21
N LEU A 5 -24.64 12.03 18.52
CA LEU A 5 -24.56 10.90 19.46
C LEU A 5 -25.17 9.60 18.90
N PHE A 6 -24.80 9.22 17.66
CA PHE A 6 -25.17 7.91 17.12
C PHE A 6 -24.06 7.21 16.31
N LEU A 7 -22.80 7.62 16.50
CA LEU A 7 -21.65 7.08 15.75
C LEU A 7 -20.61 6.31 16.60
N ILE A 8 -20.93 5.99 17.86
CA ILE A 8 -20.03 5.26 18.79
C ILE A 8 -20.71 4.01 19.37
N THR A 9 -21.39 3.23 18.54
CA THR A 9 -21.94 1.90 18.92
C THR A 9 -21.76 0.82 17.86
N ILE A 10 -20.73 0.92 17.01
CA ILE A 10 -20.27 -0.18 16.15
C ILE A 10 -18.85 -0.55 16.56
N ALA A 11 -18.72 -1.20 17.71
CA ALA A 11 -17.44 -1.70 18.18
C ALA A 11 -17.59 -2.98 19.01
N PHE A 12 -18.32 -4.00 18.51
CA PHE A 12 -18.17 -5.40 18.93
C PHE A 12 -18.73 -6.38 17.87
N CYS A 13 -18.29 -6.29 16.62
CA CYS A 13 -18.44 -7.40 15.68
C CYS A 13 -17.12 -8.18 15.60
N SER A 14 -16.93 -9.16 16.47
CA SER A 14 -15.88 -10.16 16.27
C SER A 14 -16.27 -11.01 15.05
N CYS A 15 -15.76 -10.65 13.88
CA CYS A 15 -16.01 -11.40 12.64
C CYS A 15 -15.04 -12.59 12.59
N SER A 16 -15.55 -13.82 12.56
CA SER A 16 -14.75 -15.06 12.49
C SER A 16 -14.31 -15.39 11.04
N PRO A 17 -13.29 -16.25 10.85
CA PRO A 17 -12.85 -16.68 9.52
C PRO A 17 -13.95 -17.42 8.75
N LYS A 18 -13.99 -17.27 7.42
CA LYS A 18 -14.97 -17.95 6.56
C LYS A 18 -14.50 -19.36 6.25
N ILE A 19 -15.33 -20.33 6.59
CA ILE A 19 -15.07 -21.76 6.41
C ILE A 19 -15.92 -22.28 5.25
N ARG A 20 -15.30 -22.98 4.30
CA ARG A 20 -15.98 -23.74 3.24
C ARG A 20 -15.51 -25.18 3.28
N THR A 21 -16.45 -26.11 3.45
CA THR A 21 -16.19 -27.56 3.45
C THR A 21 -16.92 -28.22 2.28
N SER A 22 -16.26 -29.15 1.61
CA SER A 22 -16.86 -29.99 0.58
C SER A 22 -16.64 -31.45 0.95
N VAL A 23 -17.72 -32.20 1.15
CA VAL A 23 -17.65 -33.60 1.61
C VAL A 23 -18.02 -34.51 0.43
N SER A 24 -17.16 -35.49 0.15
CA SER A 24 -17.38 -36.47 -0.92
C SER A 24 -18.09 -37.73 -0.40
N GLU A 25 -17.88 -38.09 0.87
CA GLU A 25 -18.49 -39.25 1.53
C GLU A 25 -18.93 -38.91 2.96
N LYS A 26 -20.17 -39.25 3.33
CA LYS A 26 -20.77 -38.85 4.60
C LYS A 26 -20.42 -39.85 5.71
N HIS A 27 -19.53 -39.46 6.61
CA HIS A 27 -19.17 -40.25 7.79
C HIS A 27 -19.82 -39.70 9.07
N GLU A 28 -19.92 -40.54 10.10
CA GLU A 28 -20.38 -40.12 11.42
C GLU A 28 -19.42 -39.09 12.03
N LYS A 29 -20.00 -38.08 12.68
CA LYS A 29 -19.25 -37.02 13.35
C LYS A 29 -18.43 -37.62 14.51
N LEU A 30 -17.15 -37.25 14.59
CA LEU A 30 -16.28 -37.63 15.70
C LEU A 30 -16.57 -36.80 16.95
N ASP A 31 -16.24 -37.34 18.12
CA ASP A 31 -16.36 -36.61 19.38
C ASP A 31 -15.53 -35.31 19.36
N SER A 32 -16.04 -34.28 20.04
CA SER A 32 -15.44 -32.95 20.10
C SER A 32 -14.00 -32.92 20.63
N LYS A 33 -13.61 -33.91 21.45
CA LYS A 33 -12.25 -34.02 22.03
C LYS A 33 -11.39 -35.06 21.34
N SER A 34 -11.90 -35.73 20.31
CA SER A 34 -11.11 -36.69 19.53
C SER A 34 -9.86 -36.02 18.97
N ASN A 35 -8.73 -36.72 19.06
CA ASN A 35 -7.48 -36.23 18.50
C ASN A 35 -7.56 -36.27 16.97
N VAL A 36 -7.19 -35.16 16.32
CA VAL A 36 -7.12 -35.05 14.86
C VAL A 36 -5.67 -34.83 14.48
N ILE A 37 -5.12 -35.76 13.72
CA ILE A 37 -3.71 -35.71 13.30
C ILE A 37 -3.57 -34.70 12.15
N VAL A 38 -2.55 -33.86 12.22
CA VAL A 38 -2.25 -32.85 11.21
C VAL A 38 -1.00 -33.27 10.46
N PHE A 39 -1.12 -33.43 9.14
CA PHE A 39 0.02 -33.69 8.26
C PHE A 39 0.36 -32.42 7.48
N ASN A 40 1.65 -32.11 7.37
CA ASN A 40 2.14 -30.96 6.61
C ASN A 40 2.65 -31.36 5.22
N THR A 41 2.99 -32.65 5.03
CA THR A 41 3.54 -33.15 3.77
C THR A 41 2.89 -34.49 3.39
N LYS A 42 2.78 -34.74 2.07
CA LYS A 42 2.26 -36.02 1.56
C LYS A 42 3.14 -37.22 1.92
N ALA A 43 4.42 -36.99 2.20
CA ALA A 43 5.39 -38.05 2.54
C ALA A 43 5.15 -38.65 3.94
N GLU A 44 4.43 -37.94 4.81
CA GLU A 44 4.09 -38.39 6.17
C GLU A 44 2.77 -39.15 6.24
N LEU A 45 2.03 -39.27 5.12
CA LEU A 45 0.76 -39.98 5.10
C LEU A 45 0.97 -41.50 5.21
N PRO A 46 0.14 -42.20 6.01
CA PRO A 46 0.18 -43.66 6.06
C PRO A 46 -0.27 -44.26 4.72
N ALA A 47 0.00 -45.55 4.51
CA ALA A 47 -0.43 -46.24 3.29
C ALA A 47 -1.97 -46.39 3.18
N ASN A 48 -2.67 -46.45 4.31
CA ASN A 48 -4.11 -46.74 4.37
C ASN A 48 -4.90 -45.50 4.86
N PHE A 49 -5.30 -44.64 3.92
CA PHE A 49 -6.17 -43.50 4.20
C PHE A 49 -7.20 -43.29 3.08
N THR A 50 -8.36 -42.76 3.44
CA THR A 50 -9.40 -42.33 2.50
C THR A 50 -9.58 -40.83 2.60
N THR A 51 -9.63 -40.12 1.48
CA THR A 51 -9.91 -38.68 1.45
C THR A 51 -11.42 -38.48 1.40
N ILE A 52 -11.98 -37.91 2.47
CA ILE A 52 -13.44 -37.81 2.67
C ILE A 52 -13.99 -36.42 2.33
N GLY A 53 -13.11 -35.43 2.15
CA GLY A 53 -13.50 -34.09 1.75
C GLY A 53 -12.34 -33.10 1.74
N THR A 54 -12.67 -31.82 1.56
CA THR A 54 -11.71 -30.72 1.66
C THR A 54 -12.29 -29.59 2.52
N VAL A 55 -11.41 -28.86 3.20
CA VAL A 55 -11.75 -27.65 3.96
C VAL A 55 -10.89 -26.49 3.49
N LYS A 56 -11.53 -25.34 3.30
CA LYS A 56 -10.87 -24.07 2.99
C LYS A 56 -11.27 -23.05 4.04
N ILE A 57 -10.27 -22.49 4.71
CA ILE A 57 -10.46 -21.45 5.72
C ILE A 57 -9.83 -20.18 5.18
N GLY A 58 -10.69 -19.19 4.90
CA GLY A 58 -10.36 -17.93 4.28
C GLY A 58 -10.71 -16.72 5.14
N ASP A 59 -10.24 -15.56 4.72
CA ASP A 59 -10.57 -14.26 5.32
C ASP A 59 -11.71 -13.58 4.52
N THR A 60 -12.56 -12.83 5.22
CA THR A 60 -13.64 -12.02 4.65
C THR A 60 -13.26 -10.55 4.46
N GLY A 61 -12.06 -10.14 4.91
CA GLY A 61 -11.55 -8.77 4.80
C GLY A 61 -11.76 -7.92 6.06
N PHE A 62 -12.44 -8.46 7.07
CA PHE A 62 -12.68 -7.80 8.38
C PHE A 62 -12.43 -8.75 9.57
N THR A 63 -11.76 -9.88 9.36
CA THR A 63 -11.53 -10.88 10.42
C THR A 63 -10.36 -10.45 11.31
N THR A 64 -10.59 -10.35 12.62
CA THR A 64 -9.58 -9.90 13.60
C THR A 64 -8.86 -11.05 14.33
N ASN A 65 -9.46 -12.25 14.40
CA ASN A 65 -8.93 -13.44 15.09
C ASN A 65 -8.64 -14.56 14.09
N CYS A 66 -7.44 -14.56 13.52
CA CYS A 66 -7.05 -15.44 12.41
C CYS A 66 -5.55 -15.79 12.39
N ASP A 67 -4.96 -15.87 13.58
CA ASP A 67 -3.64 -16.47 13.77
C ASP A 67 -3.63 -17.96 13.37
N PHE A 68 -2.44 -18.50 13.13
CA PHE A 68 -2.30 -19.86 12.64
C PHE A 68 -2.94 -20.92 13.57
N ASN A 69 -2.88 -20.75 14.89
CA ASN A 69 -3.47 -21.69 15.83
C ASN A 69 -5.00 -21.66 15.77
N THR A 70 -5.60 -20.48 15.71
CA THR A 70 -7.06 -20.33 15.56
C THR A 70 -7.56 -20.98 14.27
N VAL A 71 -6.84 -20.78 13.17
CA VAL A 71 -7.16 -21.37 11.87
C VAL A 71 -7.00 -22.90 11.89
N LEU A 72 -5.97 -23.40 12.59
CA LEU A 72 -5.75 -24.84 12.75
C LEU A 72 -6.83 -25.51 13.61
N GLU A 73 -7.26 -24.88 14.70
CA GLU A 73 -8.35 -25.39 15.55
C GLU A 73 -9.71 -25.35 14.84
N ALA A 74 -9.95 -24.34 14.01
CA ALA A 74 -11.12 -24.30 13.13
C ALA A 74 -11.11 -25.47 12.13
N ALA A 75 -9.97 -25.78 11.52
CA ALA A 75 -9.84 -26.95 10.64
C ALA A 75 -10.04 -28.27 11.37
N LYS A 76 -9.46 -28.45 12.57
CA LYS A 76 -9.71 -29.65 13.40
C LYS A 76 -11.19 -29.80 13.76
N THR A 77 -11.87 -28.70 14.06
CA THR A 77 -13.30 -28.70 14.37
C THR A 77 -14.13 -29.16 13.16
N GLU A 78 -13.82 -28.66 11.97
CA GLU A 78 -14.46 -29.11 10.73
C GLU A 78 -14.12 -30.55 10.36
N ALA A 79 -12.88 -30.99 10.58
CA ALA A 79 -12.48 -32.39 10.41
C ALA A 79 -13.37 -33.32 11.26
N ARG A 80 -13.52 -33.02 12.56
CA ARG A 80 -14.39 -33.79 13.47
C ARG A 80 -15.85 -33.79 13.02
N LYS A 81 -16.38 -32.63 12.63
CA LYS A 81 -17.77 -32.49 12.14
C LYS A 81 -18.06 -33.41 10.95
N ASN A 82 -17.06 -33.62 10.10
CA ASN A 82 -17.19 -34.41 8.87
C ASN A 82 -16.63 -35.84 9.01
N GLY A 83 -16.30 -36.29 10.23
CA GLY A 83 -15.85 -37.66 10.48
C GLY A 83 -14.37 -37.94 10.20
N ALA A 84 -13.56 -36.90 9.92
CA ALA A 84 -12.13 -37.03 9.61
C ALA A 84 -11.29 -37.07 10.90
N ASN A 85 -10.46 -38.11 11.05
CA ASN A 85 -9.51 -38.25 12.16
C ASN A 85 -8.10 -37.71 11.80
N ALA A 86 -7.90 -37.27 10.57
CA ALA A 86 -6.72 -36.53 10.17
C ALA A 86 -7.04 -35.51 9.06
N PHE A 87 -6.14 -34.57 8.82
CA PHE A 87 -6.14 -33.78 7.59
C PHE A 87 -4.71 -33.46 7.14
N LEU A 88 -4.54 -33.31 5.83
CA LEU A 88 -3.31 -32.86 5.19
C LEU A 88 -3.47 -31.39 4.79
N ILE A 89 -2.57 -30.52 5.24
CA ILE A 89 -2.52 -29.13 4.75
C ILE A 89 -1.97 -29.15 3.31
N THR A 90 -2.80 -28.74 2.36
CA THR A 90 -2.44 -28.70 0.93
C THR A 90 -1.93 -27.33 0.51
N GLU A 91 -2.36 -26.27 1.20
CA GLU A 91 -1.94 -24.90 0.93
C GLU A 91 -1.96 -24.09 2.22
N HIS A 92 -0.91 -23.30 2.46
CA HIS A 92 -0.86 -22.32 3.54
C HIS A 92 -0.43 -20.96 3.00
N LEU A 93 -1.36 -20.00 3.02
CA LEU A 93 -1.10 -18.61 2.67
C LEU A 93 -0.91 -17.80 3.95
N TYR A 94 0.30 -17.28 4.13
CA TYR A 94 0.65 -16.40 5.24
C TYR A 94 0.05 -14.99 5.06
N PRO A 95 -0.16 -14.24 6.16
CA PRO A 95 -0.49 -12.83 6.11
C PRO A 95 0.48 -12.06 5.19
N SER A 96 -0.07 -11.21 4.32
CA SER A 96 0.71 -10.48 3.32
C SER A 96 0.42 -8.99 3.39
N MET A 97 1.42 -8.16 3.12
CA MET A 97 1.37 -6.70 3.30
C MET A 97 0.37 -5.99 2.37
N PHE A 98 -0.02 -6.63 1.27
CA PHE A 98 -0.98 -6.11 0.28
C PHE A 98 -2.16 -7.06 0.06
N GLY A 99 -2.36 -8.02 0.97
CA GLY A 99 -3.46 -8.96 0.95
C GLY A 99 -4.08 -9.10 2.33
N SER A 100 -4.73 -10.23 2.60
CA SER A 100 -5.31 -10.50 3.91
C SER A 100 -4.24 -10.51 5.02
N SER A 101 -4.57 -9.93 6.18
CA SER A 101 -3.76 -10.00 7.42
C SER A 101 -3.90 -11.35 8.15
N CYS A 102 -4.66 -12.29 7.59
CA CYS A 102 -5.00 -13.57 8.19
C CYS A 102 -4.28 -14.74 7.53
N HIS A 103 -3.98 -15.77 8.33
CA HIS A 103 -3.59 -17.06 7.76
C HIS A 103 -4.78 -17.68 7.04
N ARG A 104 -4.54 -18.23 5.86
CA ARG A 104 -5.55 -18.97 5.09
C ARG A 104 -4.99 -20.35 4.78
N ILE A 105 -5.79 -21.38 4.99
CA ILE A 105 -5.38 -22.76 4.74
C ILE A 105 -6.40 -23.48 3.87
N SER A 106 -5.88 -24.33 2.98
CA SER A 106 -6.63 -25.39 2.32
C SER A 106 -6.10 -26.72 2.86
N ALA A 107 -7.01 -27.66 3.16
CA ALA A 107 -6.64 -28.97 3.64
C ALA A 107 -7.57 -30.07 3.12
N ASP A 108 -7.02 -31.26 2.91
CA ASP A 108 -7.75 -32.47 2.57
C ASP A 108 -8.11 -33.20 3.87
N LEU A 109 -9.40 -33.51 4.06
CA LEU A 109 -9.92 -34.23 5.22
C LEU A 109 -9.76 -35.73 4.98
N LEU A 110 -9.13 -36.43 5.92
CA LEU A 110 -8.75 -37.83 5.79
C LEU A 110 -9.38 -38.69 6.87
N ARG A 111 -9.80 -39.89 6.49
CA ARG A 111 -10.14 -41.00 7.38
C ARG A 111 -9.04 -42.04 7.29
N ILE A 112 -8.32 -42.22 8.39
CA ILE A 112 -7.32 -43.29 8.54
C ILE A 112 -8.01 -44.43 9.27
N GLU A 113 -8.07 -45.60 8.63
CA GLU A 113 -8.50 -46.84 9.25
C GLU A 113 -7.39 -47.33 10.17
N SER A 114 -7.70 -47.47 11.45
CA SER A 114 -6.73 -47.74 12.51
C SER A 114 -5.88 -48.99 12.22
N THR A 115 -4.60 -48.82 11.89
CA THR A 115 -3.57 -49.67 12.48
C THR A 115 -3.21 -49.06 13.83
N THR A 116 -3.43 -49.83 14.87
CA THR A 116 -3.22 -49.49 16.29
C THR A 116 -1.77 -49.10 16.59
N ASP A 117 -1.31 -47.88 16.26
CA ASP A 117 -0.19 -47.21 16.95
C ASP A 117 0.05 -45.74 16.51
N TYR A 118 -0.84 -44.80 16.85
CA TYR A 118 -0.54 -43.36 16.66
C TYR A 118 -1.08 -42.48 17.79
N SER A 119 -0.91 -42.91 19.04
CA SER A 119 -1.25 -42.13 20.24
C SER A 119 -0.06 -41.77 21.13
N LYS A 120 1.19 -41.96 20.67
CA LYS A 120 2.39 -41.48 21.37
C LYS A 120 3.33 -40.74 20.43
N PRO A 121 3.81 -39.52 20.76
CA PRO A 121 5.00 -38.99 20.10
C PRO A 121 6.17 -39.94 20.42
N VAL A 122 6.79 -40.52 19.40
CA VAL A 122 8.03 -41.30 19.57
C VAL A 122 9.16 -40.31 19.87
N ILE A 123 9.36 -40.00 21.15
CA ILE A 123 10.64 -39.48 21.64
C ILE A 123 11.46 -40.68 22.09
N ASN A 124 12.46 -41.04 21.29
CA ASN A 124 13.40 -42.10 21.62
C ASN A 124 14.36 -41.58 22.72
N LYS A 125 14.34 -42.19 23.91
CA LYS A 125 15.06 -41.72 25.11
C LYS A 125 16.54 -42.12 25.18
N ASP A 126 17.07 -42.80 24.17
CA ASP A 126 18.43 -43.39 24.23
C ASP A 126 19.51 -42.66 23.42
N SER A 127 19.39 -41.35 23.23
CA SER A 127 20.54 -40.55 22.78
C SER A 127 20.74 -39.32 23.65
N ILE A 128 21.15 -39.58 24.90
CA ILE A 128 21.94 -38.63 25.69
C ILE A 128 23.27 -38.43 24.95
N HIS A 129 23.27 -37.50 24.00
CA HIS A 129 24.45 -36.77 23.53
C HIS A 129 24.02 -35.45 22.89
N SER A 130 23.03 -34.78 23.49
CA SER A 130 22.33 -33.66 22.88
C SER A 130 22.88 -32.29 23.26
N LYS A 131 23.85 -32.13 24.18
CA LYS A 131 24.38 -30.78 24.48
C LYS A 131 25.25 -30.20 23.35
N ASP A 132 26.04 -31.03 22.68
CA ASP A 132 26.92 -30.57 21.60
C ASP A 132 26.17 -30.46 20.26
N ARG A 133 25.21 -31.37 19.98
CA ARG A 133 24.32 -31.23 18.81
C ARG A 133 23.28 -30.13 18.98
N LEU A 134 22.75 -29.85 20.17
CA LEU A 134 21.89 -28.66 20.36
C LEU A 134 22.69 -27.38 20.17
N LYS A 135 23.98 -27.34 20.49
CA LYS A 135 24.83 -26.19 20.14
C LYS A 135 25.10 -26.11 18.63
N LEU A 136 25.33 -27.23 17.94
CA LEU A 136 25.50 -27.25 16.47
C LEU A 136 24.21 -26.90 15.71
N VAL A 137 23.07 -27.45 16.13
CA VAL A 137 21.74 -27.18 15.53
C VAL A 137 21.21 -25.81 15.97
N ALA A 138 21.50 -25.33 17.18
CA ALA A 138 21.22 -23.94 17.54
C ALA A 138 22.15 -22.98 16.80
N ASN A 139 23.40 -23.36 16.51
CA ASN A 139 24.27 -22.60 15.62
C ASN A 139 23.78 -22.63 14.17
N GLU A 140 23.13 -23.70 13.69
CA GLU A 140 22.53 -23.75 12.35
C GLU A 140 21.16 -23.06 12.26
N ALA A 141 20.32 -23.15 13.31
CA ALA A 141 19.03 -22.46 13.38
C ALA A 141 19.16 -20.96 13.71
N THR A 142 20.27 -20.53 14.32
CA THR A 142 20.66 -19.10 14.39
C THR A 142 21.30 -18.61 13.09
N ASN A 143 21.56 -19.51 12.13
CA ASN A 143 21.98 -19.19 10.77
C ASN A 143 20.82 -19.25 9.75
N TYR A 144 19.56 -19.10 10.16
CA TYR A 144 18.63 -18.34 9.31
C TYR A 144 19.07 -16.88 9.39
N LYS A 145 20.17 -16.56 8.69
CA LYS A 145 20.44 -15.20 8.24
C LYS A 145 19.19 -14.82 7.45
N SER A 146 18.24 -14.16 8.10
CA SER A 146 17.42 -13.15 7.46
C SER A 146 18.42 -12.40 6.60
N SER A 147 18.35 -12.60 5.29
CA SER A 147 19.34 -12.08 4.34
C SER A 147 19.40 -10.59 4.60
N LYS A 148 20.41 -10.18 5.37
CA LYS A 148 20.64 -8.79 5.74
C LYS A 148 21.32 -8.17 4.54
N SER A 149 20.57 -8.12 3.45
CA SER A 149 20.94 -7.51 2.20
C SER A 149 20.57 -6.04 2.37
N SER A 150 21.53 -5.29 2.94
CA SER A 150 21.51 -3.84 2.86
C SER A 150 21.94 -3.44 1.46
N GLY A 151 21.18 -2.56 0.81
CA GLY A 151 21.44 -2.13 -0.55
C GLY A 151 20.85 -0.75 -0.79
N PHE A 152 21.10 -0.21 -1.98
CA PHE A 152 20.51 1.05 -2.39
C PHE A 152 19.40 0.79 -3.39
N LEU A 153 18.36 1.62 -3.34
CA LEU A 153 17.24 1.53 -4.25
C LEU A 153 16.91 2.92 -4.78
N LEU A 154 16.92 3.06 -6.11
CA LEU A 154 16.58 4.29 -6.82
C LEU A 154 15.23 4.10 -7.52
N LEU A 155 14.31 5.04 -7.36
CA LEU A 155 13.07 5.11 -8.13
C LEU A 155 13.06 6.39 -8.93
N ALA A 156 12.69 6.30 -10.20
CA ALA A 156 12.41 7.43 -11.06
C ALA A 156 11.03 7.26 -11.67
N ASN A 157 10.18 8.27 -11.56
CA ASN A 157 8.79 8.25 -12.01
C ASN A 157 8.53 9.41 -12.96
N VAL A 158 7.70 9.18 -13.98
CA VAL A 158 7.11 10.21 -14.84
C VAL A 158 5.60 10.01 -14.83
N ALA A 159 4.85 11.08 -14.58
CA ALA A 159 3.42 10.99 -14.29
C ALA A 159 2.58 12.04 -14.98
N GLN A 160 1.36 11.65 -15.32
CA GLN A 160 0.27 12.57 -15.58
C GLN A 160 -0.42 12.91 -14.26
N SER A 161 -0.51 14.20 -13.96
CA SER A 161 -0.96 14.71 -12.67
C SER A 161 -2.28 15.46 -12.77
N PHE A 162 -3.12 15.33 -11.75
CA PHE A 162 -4.43 15.96 -11.65
C PHE A 162 -4.64 16.59 -10.27
N ARG A 163 -4.78 17.92 -10.20
CA ARG A 163 -5.09 18.66 -8.97
C ARG A 163 -6.52 18.38 -8.51
N VAL A 164 -6.70 18.15 -7.20
CA VAL A 164 -8.00 17.76 -6.62
C VAL A 164 -8.81 18.92 -6.03
N ALA A 165 -8.25 20.14 -6.01
CA ALA A 165 -8.97 21.33 -5.55
C ALA A 165 -10.25 21.56 -6.37
N SER A 166 -11.35 21.94 -5.71
CA SER A 166 -12.61 22.27 -6.39
C SER A 166 -12.41 23.44 -7.37
N SER A 167 -13.08 23.38 -8.51
CA SER A 167 -13.17 24.53 -9.40
C SER A 167 -14.29 25.45 -8.90
N PRO A 168 -14.17 26.79 -9.02
CA PRO A 168 -15.26 27.71 -8.71
C PRO A 168 -16.54 27.38 -9.49
N ASP A 169 -17.70 27.56 -8.86
CA ASP A 169 -19.00 27.45 -9.52
C ASP A 169 -19.27 28.67 -10.42
N GLY A 170 -20.08 28.49 -11.47
CA GLY A 170 -20.47 29.59 -12.38
C GLY A 170 -19.55 29.87 -13.57
N LEU A 171 -18.51 29.04 -13.80
CA LEU A 171 -17.58 29.23 -14.93
C LEU A 171 -18.22 28.94 -16.30
N ASN A 172 -17.90 29.78 -17.29
CA ASN A 172 -18.27 29.57 -18.69
C ASN A 172 -17.44 28.43 -19.34
N SER A 173 -17.81 28.00 -20.55
CA SER A 173 -17.15 26.85 -21.23
C SER A 173 -15.65 27.05 -21.49
N GLU A 174 -15.19 28.28 -21.75
CA GLU A 174 -13.78 28.60 -21.97
C GLU A 174 -12.99 28.61 -20.65
N GLN A 175 -13.57 29.18 -19.59
CA GLN A 175 -13.03 29.18 -18.23
C GLN A 175 -12.96 27.76 -17.65
N LYS A 176 -13.95 26.90 -17.91
CA LYS A 176 -13.90 25.48 -17.54
C LYS A 176 -12.77 24.74 -18.24
N LYS A 177 -12.54 25.02 -19.53
CA LYS A 177 -11.45 24.43 -20.32
C LYS A 177 -10.08 24.90 -19.81
N TYR A 178 -9.96 26.19 -19.50
CA TYR A 178 -8.78 26.77 -18.87
C TYR A 178 -8.47 26.11 -17.52
N MET A 179 -9.46 26.04 -16.63
CA MET A 179 -9.35 25.42 -15.30
C MET A 179 -8.99 23.93 -15.40
N LYS A 180 -9.55 23.20 -16.36
CA LYS A 180 -9.21 21.80 -16.61
C LYS A 180 -7.75 21.64 -17.01
N ASN A 181 -7.26 22.48 -17.92
CA ASN A 181 -5.86 22.45 -18.36
C ASN A 181 -4.91 22.76 -17.21
N LEU A 182 -5.20 23.77 -16.40
CA LEU A 182 -4.37 24.10 -15.24
C LEU A 182 -4.35 23.01 -14.17
N LYS A 183 -5.47 22.29 -13.99
CA LYS A 183 -5.56 21.17 -13.04
C LYS A 183 -4.84 19.92 -13.53
N SER A 184 -4.60 19.77 -14.83
CA SER A 184 -3.80 18.68 -15.39
C SER A 184 -2.37 19.12 -15.64
N GLY A 185 -1.37 18.28 -15.40
CA GLY A 185 0.01 18.62 -15.72
C GLY A 185 0.91 17.40 -15.75
N LEU A 186 2.18 17.61 -16.04
CA LEU A 186 3.19 16.57 -16.01
C LEU A 186 3.97 16.67 -14.70
N SER A 187 4.22 15.55 -14.04
CA SER A 187 5.18 15.49 -12.94
C SER A 187 6.26 14.44 -13.17
N TYR A 188 7.38 14.63 -12.49
CA TYR A 188 8.43 13.63 -12.38
C TYR A 188 8.97 13.61 -10.95
N ASP A 189 9.42 12.46 -10.49
CA ASP A 189 10.11 12.33 -9.22
C ASP A 189 11.27 11.35 -9.28
N ILE A 190 12.27 11.62 -8.44
CA ILE A 190 13.41 10.76 -8.19
C ILE A 190 13.51 10.55 -6.69
N SER A 191 13.61 9.30 -6.28
CA SER A 191 13.84 8.90 -4.89
C SER A 191 15.08 8.03 -4.77
N ALA A 192 15.87 8.25 -3.72
CA ALA A 192 16.99 7.39 -3.36
C ALA A 192 16.80 6.86 -1.93
N TYR A 193 16.87 5.55 -1.77
CA TYR A 193 16.65 4.86 -0.50
C TYR A 193 17.84 3.99 -0.12
N TYR A 194 18.22 4.07 1.14
CA TYR A 194 19.03 3.06 1.82
C TYR A 194 18.10 2.00 2.42
N LEU A 195 18.27 0.74 2.01
CA LEU A 195 17.49 -0.39 2.48
C LEU A 195 18.09 -0.96 3.76
N LYS A 196 17.32 -0.94 4.85
CA LYS A 196 17.73 -1.54 6.14
C LYS A 196 17.65 -3.07 6.08
N ASP A 197 16.69 -3.57 5.32
CA ASP A 197 16.44 -4.97 4.98
C ASP A 197 15.86 -5.04 3.56
N ASP A 198 15.51 -6.22 3.06
CA ASP A 198 14.99 -6.37 1.70
C ASP A 198 13.64 -5.69 1.44
N ARG A 199 12.96 -5.18 2.48
CA ARG A 199 11.60 -4.64 2.43
C ARG A 199 11.48 -3.17 2.84
N THR A 200 12.33 -2.67 3.72
CA THR A 200 12.20 -1.32 4.30
C THR A 200 13.38 -0.44 3.95
N GLY A 201 13.11 0.81 3.60
CA GLY A 201 14.13 1.79 3.26
C GLY A 201 13.82 3.19 3.72
N PHE A 202 14.88 3.96 4.00
CA PHE A 202 14.83 5.37 4.34
C PHE A 202 15.65 6.15 3.33
N GLY A 203 15.20 7.33 2.96
CA GLY A 203 15.73 8.00 1.79
C GLY A 203 15.33 9.46 1.66
N LEU A 204 15.58 10.00 0.48
CA LEU A 204 15.21 11.34 0.08
C LEU A 204 14.39 11.26 -1.21
N LYS A 205 13.31 12.04 -1.29
CA LYS A 205 12.47 12.15 -2.49
C LYS A 205 12.45 13.59 -2.98
N TYR A 206 12.65 13.76 -4.28
CA TYR A 206 12.50 15.01 -5.00
C TYR A 206 11.42 14.85 -6.06
N ASN A 207 10.44 15.75 -6.08
CA ASN A 207 9.33 15.71 -7.03
C ASN A 207 9.10 17.11 -7.61
N VAL A 208 8.78 17.17 -8.90
CA VAL A 208 8.44 18.42 -9.60
C VAL A 208 7.20 18.19 -10.45
N TYR A 209 6.21 19.08 -10.29
CA TYR A 209 5.02 19.17 -11.12
C TYR A 209 5.06 20.45 -11.93
N LYS A 210 4.68 20.36 -13.21
CA LYS A 210 4.57 21.47 -14.14
C LYS A 210 3.21 21.46 -14.83
N SER A 211 2.57 22.61 -14.87
CA SER A 211 1.32 22.84 -15.59
C SER A 211 1.34 24.23 -16.22
N SER A 212 0.72 24.37 -17.38
CA SER A 212 0.60 25.64 -18.09
C SER A 212 -0.81 25.78 -18.65
N GLY A 213 -1.31 27.01 -18.69
CA GLY A 213 -2.61 27.32 -19.27
C GLY A 213 -2.65 28.76 -19.76
N THR A 214 -3.33 28.99 -20.88
CA THR A 214 -3.57 30.33 -21.42
C THR A 214 -5.05 30.47 -21.76
N ILE A 215 -5.67 31.56 -21.34
CA ILE A 215 -6.99 31.98 -21.78
C ILE A 215 -6.86 33.35 -22.43
N ARG A 216 -7.39 33.46 -23.65
CA ARG A 216 -7.26 34.67 -24.45
C ARG A 216 -8.47 35.56 -24.27
N ASN A 217 -8.27 36.85 -24.54
CA ASN A 217 -9.36 37.79 -24.82
C ASN A 217 -10.39 37.95 -23.69
N GLN A 218 -9.94 37.83 -22.43
CA GLN A 218 -10.81 38.03 -21.27
C GLN A 218 -11.05 39.53 -21.06
N GLN A 219 -12.28 39.88 -20.71
CA GLN A 219 -12.65 41.23 -20.27
C GLN A 219 -12.70 41.24 -18.75
N ILE A 220 -11.90 42.11 -18.14
CA ILE A 220 -12.02 42.42 -16.71
C ILE A 220 -12.50 43.86 -16.60
N THR A 221 -13.56 44.08 -15.83
CA THR A 221 -13.95 45.41 -15.37
C THR A 221 -13.25 45.62 -14.04
N LEU A 222 -12.26 46.52 -13.98
CA LEU A 222 -11.66 46.92 -12.71
C LEU A 222 -12.62 47.87 -11.97
N ASP A 223 -12.33 48.16 -10.69
CA ASP A 223 -13.11 49.09 -9.85
C ASP A 223 -13.22 50.52 -10.43
N ASP A 224 -12.47 50.83 -11.48
CA ASP A 224 -12.51 52.08 -12.26
C ASP A 224 -13.58 52.08 -13.38
N GLY A 225 -14.29 50.96 -13.60
CA GLY A 225 -15.32 50.81 -14.63
C GLY A 225 -14.76 50.67 -16.05
N ILE A 226 -13.44 50.60 -16.22
CA ILE A 226 -12.78 50.44 -17.52
C ILE A 226 -12.67 48.94 -17.83
N ASN A 227 -13.10 48.56 -19.04
CA ASN A 227 -12.98 47.18 -19.52
C ASN A 227 -11.59 46.96 -20.12
N TYR A 228 -10.75 46.26 -19.39
CA TYR A 228 -9.44 45.83 -19.88
C TYR A 228 -9.61 44.50 -20.61
N ARG A 229 -9.15 44.45 -21.86
CA ARG A 229 -9.16 43.25 -22.69
C ARG A 229 -7.73 42.72 -22.78
N GLY A 230 -7.53 41.48 -22.36
CA GLY A 230 -6.19 40.91 -22.36
C GLY A 230 -6.17 39.40 -22.28
N ASP A 231 -4.99 38.86 -22.54
CA ASP A 231 -4.70 37.45 -22.36
C ASP A 231 -4.21 37.21 -20.93
N PHE A 232 -4.62 36.06 -20.41
CA PHE A 232 -4.13 35.52 -19.14
C PHE A 232 -3.36 34.24 -19.43
N SER A 233 -2.17 34.13 -18.87
CA SER A 233 -1.34 32.93 -18.97
C SER A 233 -0.75 32.59 -17.61
N ASP A 234 -0.76 31.32 -17.23
CA ASP A 234 -0.19 30.84 -15.98
C ASP A 234 0.76 29.66 -16.26
N ASP A 235 2.00 29.76 -15.78
CA ASP A 235 3.00 28.70 -15.79
C ASP A 235 3.33 28.28 -14.36
N ILE A 236 2.71 27.19 -13.92
CA ILE A 236 2.77 26.68 -12.56
C ILE A 236 3.86 25.62 -12.45
N THR A 237 4.76 25.81 -11.48
CA THR A 237 5.74 24.82 -11.04
C THR A 237 5.60 24.58 -9.55
N ILE A 238 5.43 23.32 -9.16
CA ILE A 238 5.41 22.89 -7.74
C ILE A 238 6.55 21.92 -7.54
N SER A 239 7.44 22.22 -6.60
CA SER A 239 8.59 21.38 -6.27
C SER A 239 8.51 20.89 -4.84
N PHE A 240 8.90 19.66 -4.59
CA PHE A 240 8.95 19.04 -3.28
C PHE A 240 10.32 18.41 -3.04
N ILE A 241 10.85 18.57 -1.83
CA ILE A 241 12.02 17.83 -1.35
C ILE A 241 11.82 17.43 0.12
N GLY A 242 12.07 16.17 0.45
CA GLY A 242 11.91 15.71 1.82
C GLY A 242 12.42 14.31 2.09
N PRO A 243 12.68 13.98 3.38
CA PRO A 243 12.89 12.61 3.81
C PRO A 243 11.72 11.73 3.40
N SER A 244 12.04 10.50 3.03
CA SER A 244 11.08 9.52 2.55
C SER A 244 11.34 8.14 3.14
N PHE A 245 10.27 7.41 3.39
CA PHE A 245 10.26 6.02 3.78
C PHE A 245 9.63 5.19 2.66
N ILE A 246 10.19 4.01 2.40
CA ILE A 246 9.62 3.04 1.47
C ILE A 246 9.47 1.69 2.16
N LEU A 247 8.34 1.06 1.87
CA LEU A 247 8.05 -0.33 2.17
C LEU A 247 7.80 -1.03 0.85
N THR A 248 8.60 -2.03 0.51
CA THR A 248 8.54 -2.76 -0.75
C THR A 248 8.50 -4.25 -0.49
N GLU A 249 7.92 -5.02 -1.40
CA GLU A 249 8.07 -6.47 -1.38
C GLU A 249 9.54 -6.85 -1.56
N GLY A 250 9.95 -7.94 -0.89
CA GLY A 250 11.32 -8.42 -0.91
C GLY A 250 11.69 -9.13 -2.22
N LYS A 251 12.99 -9.41 -2.38
CA LYS A 251 13.58 -9.98 -3.62
C LYS A 251 12.98 -11.32 -4.08
N ASN A 252 12.27 -12.04 -3.21
CA ASN A 252 11.70 -13.36 -3.49
C ASN A 252 10.37 -13.34 -4.26
N ALA A 253 9.73 -12.18 -4.44
CA ALA A 253 8.49 -12.09 -5.21
C ALA A 253 8.79 -12.44 -6.67
N ARG A 254 8.12 -13.44 -7.27
CA ARG A 254 8.51 -13.99 -8.58
C ARG A 254 8.28 -13.06 -9.77
N VAL A 255 7.23 -12.24 -9.74
CA VAL A 255 6.74 -11.50 -10.94
C VAL A 255 7.06 -10.00 -10.88
N GLY A 256 6.98 -9.41 -9.70
CA GLY A 256 7.16 -7.98 -9.50
C GLY A 256 7.19 -7.63 -8.03
N GLU A 257 7.20 -6.34 -7.72
CA GLU A 257 7.27 -5.81 -6.37
C GLU A 257 6.26 -4.68 -6.18
N ALA A 258 5.32 -4.90 -5.25
CA ALA A 258 4.49 -3.83 -4.73
C ALA A 258 5.31 -2.94 -3.77
N ASN A 259 5.02 -1.63 -3.75
CA ASN A 259 5.59 -0.70 -2.77
C ASN A 259 4.59 0.35 -2.29
N LEU A 260 4.84 0.81 -1.07
CA LEU A 260 4.24 1.97 -0.43
C LEU A 260 5.35 2.97 -0.08
N GLU A 261 5.17 4.23 -0.44
CA GLU A 261 6.09 5.32 -0.14
C GLU A 261 5.38 6.40 0.69
N LEU A 262 6.08 6.95 1.68
CA LEU A 262 5.65 8.12 2.43
C LEU A 262 6.80 9.13 2.45
N ALA A 263 6.54 10.39 2.14
CA ALA A 263 7.51 11.47 2.28
C ALA A 263 6.85 12.71 2.88
N ILE A 264 7.62 13.45 3.67
CA ILE A 264 7.21 14.74 4.25
C ILE A 264 8.37 15.71 4.08
N GLY A 265 8.09 16.96 3.74
CA GLY A 265 9.18 17.87 3.40
C GLY A 265 8.75 19.24 2.94
N TYR A 266 9.70 19.98 2.40
CA TYR A 266 9.49 21.33 1.91
C TYR A 266 8.82 21.29 0.54
N MET A 267 7.71 22.02 0.39
CA MET A 267 6.99 22.21 -0.87
C MET A 267 7.04 23.69 -1.26
N SER A 268 7.52 23.96 -2.48
CA SER A 268 7.59 25.28 -3.07
C SER A 268 6.61 25.38 -4.24
N TYR A 269 5.89 26.49 -4.29
CA TYR A 269 5.00 26.88 -5.37
C TYR A 269 5.56 28.10 -6.09
N ARG A 270 5.55 28.06 -7.41
CA ARG A 270 5.87 29.18 -8.27
C ARG A 270 4.88 29.22 -9.43
N ASN A 271 4.27 30.37 -9.66
CA ASN A 271 3.49 30.65 -10.85
C ASN A 271 4.04 31.90 -11.53
N ASN A 272 4.47 31.76 -12.78
CA ASN A 272 4.77 32.90 -13.64
C ASN A 272 3.49 33.20 -14.43
N SER A 273 2.76 34.20 -13.97
CA SER A 273 1.51 34.63 -14.59
C SER A 273 1.76 35.82 -15.53
N THR A 274 0.93 35.97 -16.55
CA THR A 274 0.82 37.19 -17.37
C THR A 274 -0.63 37.62 -17.34
N ILE A 275 -0.91 38.81 -16.84
CA ILE A 275 -2.25 39.38 -16.74
C ILE A 275 -2.29 40.63 -17.62
N ILE A 276 -3.09 40.60 -18.68
CA ILE A 276 -3.26 41.74 -19.62
C ILE A 276 -1.88 42.25 -20.12
N GLY A 277 -1.00 41.32 -20.51
CA GLY A 277 0.33 41.65 -21.03
C GLY A 277 1.37 42.08 -19.99
N SER A 278 1.02 42.14 -18.70
CA SER A 278 1.98 42.45 -17.62
C SER A 278 2.39 41.17 -16.88
N PRO A 279 3.70 40.87 -16.77
CA PRO A 279 4.17 39.68 -16.07
C PRO A 279 4.00 39.84 -14.54
N LEU A 280 3.50 38.81 -13.88
CA LEU A 280 3.32 38.74 -12.43
C LEU A 280 3.87 37.41 -11.93
N LYS A 281 4.73 37.45 -10.92
CA LYS A 281 5.30 36.24 -10.35
C LYS A 281 4.76 35.99 -8.96
N ILE A 282 4.17 34.82 -8.76
CA ILE A 282 3.56 34.40 -7.50
C ILE A 282 4.38 33.26 -6.94
N THR A 283 4.79 33.37 -5.68
CA THR A 283 5.57 32.34 -5.00
C THR A 283 4.98 32.01 -3.64
N GLY A 284 5.11 30.75 -3.24
CA GLY A 284 4.63 30.27 -1.95
C GLY A 284 5.45 29.08 -1.48
N SER A 285 5.43 28.83 -0.18
CA SER A 285 6.05 27.63 0.38
C SER A 285 5.33 27.14 1.61
N ASN A 286 5.24 25.83 1.78
CA ASN A 286 4.79 25.20 3.02
C ASN A 286 5.39 23.79 3.17
N LEU A 287 5.10 23.14 4.28
CA LEU A 287 5.25 21.72 4.48
C LEU A 287 4.29 20.97 3.53
N GLY A 288 4.83 19.92 2.91
CA GLY A 288 4.14 19.05 1.99
C GLY A 288 4.29 17.59 2.36
N MET A 289 3.44 16.75 1.79
CA MET A 289 3.55 15.31 1.90
C MET A 289 3.29 14.59 0.57
N ILE A 290 3.84 13.38 0.46
CA ILE A 290 3.64 12.45 -0.64
C ILE A 290 3.32 11.08 -0.06
N ALA A 291 2.22 10.48 -0.49
CA ALA A 291 1.90 9.08 -0.25
C ALA A 291 1.81 8.37 -1.60
N GLY A 292 2.65 7.37 -1.83
CA GLY A 292 2.75 6.64 -3.10
C GLY A 292 2.44 5.17 -2.95
N MET A 293 1.73 4.58 -3.91
CA MET A 293 1.55 3.13 -4.03
C MET A 293 1.88 2.69 -5.45
N GLY A 294 2.65 1.62 -5.62
CA GLY A 294 3.06 1.17 -6.95
C GLY A 294 3.26 -0.33 -7.04
N TYR A 295 3.22 -0.85 -8.27
CA TYR A 295 3.55 -2.23 -8.61
C TYR A 295 4.52 -2.24 -9.79
N HIS A 296 5.72 -2.78 -9.58
CA HIS A 296 6.79 -2.77 -10.57
C HIS A 296 7.10 -4.21 -11.01
N PHE A 297 6.89 -4.52 -12.29
CA PHE A 297 7.23 -5.81 -12.88
C PHE A 297 8.74 -5.95 -13.02
N ARG A 298 9.26 -7.14 -12.72
CA ARG A 298 10.70 -7.39 -12.82
C ARG A 298 11.09 -7.65 -14.27
N ILE A 299 11.94 -6.78 -14.82
CA ILE A 299 12.49 -6.92 -16.17
C ILE A 299 13.85 -7.62 -16.10
N THR A 300 14.71 -7.20 -15.15
CA THR A 300 15.96 -7.88 -14.79
C THR A 300 16.07 -7.98 -13.27
N PRO A 301 17.00 -8.76 -12.70
CA PRO A 301 17.17 -8.85 -11.25
C PRO A 301 17.39 -7.51 -10.53
N HIS A 302 17.89 -6.49 -11.25
CA HIS A 302 18.21 -5.16 -10.71
C HIS A 302 17.30 -4.05 -11.24
N PHE A 303 16.48 -4.31 -12.26
CA PHE A 303 15.64 -3.31 -12.93
C PHE A 303 14.18 -3.76 -13.00
N LEU A 304 13.29 -2.93 -12.46
CA LEU A 304 11.85 -3.15 -12.45
C LEU A 304 11.14 -1.93 -13.04
N LEU A 305 10.02 -2.17 -13.72
CA LEU A 305 9.22 -1.14 -14.38
C LEU A 305 7.74 -1.38 -14.07
N GLY A 306 6.99 -0.33 -13.74
CA GLY A 306 5.55 -0.49 -13.61
C GLY A 306 4.80 0.78 -13.27
N ALA A 307 3.58 0.63 -12.78
CA ALA A 307 2.68 1.73 -12.52
C ALA A 307 2.75 2.17 -11.06
N GLN A 308 2.61 3.46 -10.81
CA GLN A 308 2.60 4.06 -9.49
C GLN A 308 1.58 5.19 -9.41
N ALA A 309 0.83 5.27 -8.32
CA ALA A 309 -0.06 6.37 -8.02
C ALA A 309 0.46 7.12 -6.80
N ASN A 310 0.64 8.44 -6.89
CA ASN A 310 1.03 9.28 -5.77
C ASN A 310 -0.05 10.29 -5.43
N PHE A 311 -0.41 10.40 -4.16
CA PHE A 311 -1.16 11.51 -3.61
C PHE A 311 -0.16 12.52 -3.03
N VAL A 312 -0.09 13.70 -3.64
CA VAL A 312 0.89 14.73 -3.30
C VAL A 312 0.17 16.00 -2.93
N GLY A 313 0.57 16.66 -1.84
CA GLY A 313 0.00 17.97 -1.54
C GLY A 313 0.45 18.62 -0.26
N GLY A 314 -0.09 19.81 -0.07
CA GLY A 314 0.12 20.73 1.03
C GLY A 314 -0.86 21.89 0.89
N VAL A 315 -1.01 22.69 1.94
CA VAL A 315 -1.95 23.81 1.97
C VAL A 315 -1.15 25.09 2.14
N LEU A 316 -1.07 25.98 1.16
CA LEU A 316 -0.34 27.24 1.32
C LEU A 316 -1.19 28.25 2.12
N ARG A 317 -0.53 28.96 3.05
CA ARG A 317 -1.17 30.03 3.86
C ARG A 317 -0.62 31.43 3.54
N LYS A 318 0.47 31.51 2.79
CA LYS A 318 1.14 32.76 2.46
C LYS A 318 1.59 32.73 1.01
N LEU A 319 1.30 33.79 0.27
CA LEU A 319 1.74 33.99 -1.10
C LEU A 319 2.47 35.33 -1.21
N LYS A 320 3.55 35.33 -1.98
CA LYS A 320 4.33 36.53 -2.31
C LYS A 320 4.15 36.85 -3.79
N TYR A 321 3.67 38.04 -4.06
CA TYR A 321 3.46 38.62 -5.38
C TYR A 321 4.64 39.53 -5.71
N GLU A 322 5.25 39.36 -6.88
CA GLU A 322 6.36 40.16 -7.40
C GLU A 322 5.89 40.77 -8.73
N TYR A 323 5.71 42.10 -8.70
CA TYR A 323 5.23 42.89 -9.83
C TYR A 323 6.40 43.34 -10.74
N PRO A 324 6.13 43.79 -11.99
CA PRO A 324 7.18 44.20 -12.94
C PRO A 324 8.10 45.32 -12.44
N ASN A 325 7.60 46.16 -11.54
CA ASN A 325 8.33 47.26 -10.92
C ASN A 325 9.26 46.81 -9.76
N GLY A 326 9.37 45.51 -9.50
CA GLY A 326 10.17 44.93 -8.42
C GLY A 326 9.55 45.05 -7.03
N ILE A 327 8.35 45.64 -6.91
CA ILE A 327 7.62 45.68 -5.65
C ILE A 327 7.16 44.26 -5.31
N THR A 328 7.38 43.87 -4.06
CA THR A 328 6.90 42.58 -3.55
C THR A 328 5.90 42.75 -2.45
N GLU A 329 4.75 42.09 -2.57
CA GLU A 329 3.68 42.10 -1.60
C GLU A 329 3.46 40.68 -1.08
N THR A 330 3.28 40.53 0.25
CA THR A 330 3.02 39.21 0.85
C THR A 330 1.63 39.20 1.44
N ILE A 331 0.76 38.37 0.90
CA ILE A 331 -0.62 38.21 1.34
C ILE A 331 -0.70 36.95 2.21
N LYS A 332 -1.24 37.10 3.42
CA LYS A 332 -1.67 35.97 4.24
C LYS A 332 -3.08 35.60 3.82
N LEU A 333 -3.28 34.35 3.45
CA LEU A 333 -4.60 33.84 3.06
C LEU A 333 -5.41 33.57 4.33
N GLU A 334 -6.66 34.05 4.37
CA GLU A 334 -7.63 33.71 5.41
C GLU A 334 -8.04 32.23 5.28
N ASP A 335 -8.61 31.64 6.34
CA ASP A 335 -8.83 30.18 6.41
C ASP A 335 -9.77 29.63 5.31
N GLU A 336 -10.58 30.47 4.68
CA GLU A 336 -11.47 30.12 3.56
C GLU A 336 -10.81 30.29 2.17
N GLU A 337 -9.68 31.00 2.06
CA GLU A 337 -8.97 31.30 0.81
C GLU A 337 -7.64 30.53 0.67
N VAL A 338 -7.41 29.51 1.48
CA VAL A 338 -6.16 28.75 1.46
C VAL A 338 -5.93 28.03 0.14
N GLU A 339 -4.73 28.18 -0.43
CA GLU A 339 -4.39 27.57 -1.72
C GLU A 339 -4.04 26.09 -1.54
N ASN A 340 -4.84 25.23 -2.18
CA ASN A 340 -4.74 23.78 -2.07
C ASN A 340 -3.86 23.19 -3.19
N LEU A 341 -2.74 22.57 -2.80
CA LEU A 341 -1.78 21.95 -3.72
C LEU A 341 -1.96 20.43 -3.87
N TRP A 342 -3.04 19.87 -3.35
CA TRP A 342 -3.32 18.44 -3.43
C TRP A 342 -3.56 18.01 -4.87
N ARG A 343 -2.96 16.87 -5.24
CA ARG A 343 -3.07 16.25 -6.56
C ARG A 343 -2.83 14.75 -6.51
N ILE A 344 -3.26 14.09 -7.58
CA ILE A 344 -3.02 12.68 -7.85
C ILE A 344 -2.09 12.60 -9.06
N ASP A 345 -0.95 11.93 -8.91
CA ASP A 345 0.01 11.65 -9.97
C ASP A 345 -0.14 10.19 -10.40
N LEU A 346 -0.48 9.93 -11.66
CA LEU A 346 -0.52 8.59 -12.26
C LEU A 346 0.75 8.38 -13.09
N ALA A 347 1.64 7.55 -12.58
CA ALA A 347 3.02 7.44 -13.03
C ALA A 347 3.36 6.10 -13.65
N VAL A 348 4.33 6.13 -14.56
CA VAL A 348 5.17 4.99 -14.91
C VAL A 348 6.51 5.17 -14.21
N GLY A 349 6.91 4.14 -13.46
CA GLY A 349 8.05 4.14 -12.57
C GLY A 349 9.10 3.10 -12.93
N ALA A 350 10.36 3.52 -12.91
CA ALA A 350 11.54 2.70 -13.06
C ALA A 350 12.24 2.57 -11.70
N LYS A 351 12.45 1.33 -11.25
CA LYS A 351 13.06 0.97 -9.97
C LYS A 351 14.36 0.20 -10.20
N PHE A 352 15.44 0.69 -9.60
CA PHE A 352 16.77 0.10 -9.67
C PHE A 352 17.26 -0.32 -8.28
N ARG A 353 17.80 -1.52 -8.17
CA ARG A 353 18.41 -2.05 -6.93
C ARG A 353 19.91 -2.25 -7.13
N PHE A 354 20.69 -1.83 -6.13
CA PHE A 354 22.15 -1.96 -6.05
C PHE A 354 22.56 -2.80 -4.85
#